data_AF-A0A259A857-F1
#
_entry.id   AF-A0A259A857-F1
#
_cell.length_a   1.000
_cell.length_b   1.000
_cell.length_c   1.000
_cell.angle_alpha   90.00
_cell.angle_beta   90.00
_cell.angle_gamma   90.00
#
_symmetry.space_group_name_H-M   'P 1'
#
loop_
_entity.id
_entity.type
_entity.pdbx_description
1 polymer ?
#
loop_
_entity_poly.entity_id
_entity_poly.type
_entity_poly.pdbx_seq_one_letter_code
_entity_poly.pdbx_strand_id
1 'polypeptide(L)'
;LQFFFFDALGPDGQTIKEIFTCLSPDIIAHEATHAILDGIAPDLFEASSPQSLALHEAIADLGAVMFAIRTDALRKQALDLSKGDLSKPGAFNSVAVVFGSAINGSDRPLRDLHNAASLKPEAFPPINRNRPHELSTVLSGALYALLVEAHTREKNALVDAMVPPPEDRAAALFSASGKALFKAGEKFKRMAFRALDYLPPGEISFADYGRAILAADIASNPDPSWERDFLKDEFVKRGIVAAPEDLDPVATALVIPDDLDFDEMIADDAVARRFVEANRDALMIPPGLDFEVRRRLDVAKTTWRHEIGKAVARELILKVAWRKTQRIQRFGLSDKINVAYGTMLAIDWTARTPRALLSTSSLHPSQANDPTGNAAMRGAYIAHLAEEGLLDAAAAEIADGALRLRGTGQLLHVCGDAHV
;
A
#
# COMPACT_ATOMS: atom_id res chain seq x y z
N LEU A 1 -10.97 -13.02 -5.12
CA LEU A 1 -10.22 -14.28 -5.45
C LEU A 1 -10.71 -15.38 -4.53
N GLN A 2 -10.92 -16.62 -5.02
CA GLN A 2 -11.31 -17.76 -4.17
C GLN A 2 -10.10 -18.64 -3.86
N PHE A 3 -9.80 -18.83 -2.58
CA PHE A 3 -8.74 -19.71 -2.10
C PHE A 3 -9.19 -21.18 -2.07
N PHE A 4 -8.25 -22.13 -2.15
CA PHE A 4 -8.45 -23.57 -2.35
C PHE A 4 -8.77 -23.99 -3.77
N PHE A 5 -10.03 -23.90 -4.19
CA PHE A 5 -10.44 -24.30 -5.53
C PHE A 5 -11.72 -23.61 -5.95
N PHE A 6 -11.95 -23.53 -7.26
CA PHE A 6 -13.20 -23.06 -7.85
C PHE A 6 -13.46 -23.75 -9.19
N ASP A 7 -14.72 -23.75 -9.62
CA ASP A 7 -15.11 -24.15 -10.97
C ASP A 7 -15.14 -22.90 -11.85
N ALA A 8 -14.59 -22.98 -13.06
CA ALA A 8 -14.61 -21.88 -14.03
C ALA A 8 -15.41 -22.26 -15.27
N LEU A 9 -16.03 -21.28 -15.91
CA LEU A 9 -16.64 -21.48 -17.23
C LEU A 9 -15.58 -21.21 -18.30
N GLY A 10 -15.21 -22.24 -19.05
CA GLY A 10 -14.28 -22.16 -20.16
C GLY A 10 -14.85 -21.36 -21.34
N PRO A 11 -14.00 -20.93 -22.29
CA PRO A 11 -14.40 -20.11 -23.44
C PRO A 11 -15.35 -20.79 -24.40
N ASP A 12 -15.36 -22.12 -24.38
CA ASP A 12 -16.24 -23.00 -25.14
C ASP A 12 -17.55 -23.30 -24.39
N GLY A 13 -17.79 -22.66 -23.25
CA GLY A 13 -18.97 -22.85 -22.41
C GLY A 13 -18.91 -24.13 -21.56
N GLN A 14 -17.80 -24.86 -21.54
CA GLN A 14 -17.62 -26.02 -20.67
C GLN A 14 -17.15 -25.61 -19.28
N THR A 15 -17.73 -26.20 -18.24
CA THR A 15 -17.23 -26.01 -16.87
C THR A 15 -15.92 -26.75 -16.68
N ILE A 16 -14.84 -26.00 -16.44
CA ILE A 16 -13.57 -26.51 -15.94
C ILE A 16 -13.72 -26.68 -14.43
N LYS A 17 -13.77 -27.93 -13.98
CA LYS A 17 -13.97 -28.25 -12.56
C LYS A 17 -12.66 -28.23 -11.79
N GLU A 18 -12.75 -27.87 -10.51
CA GLU A 18 -11.68 -28.04 -9.51
C GLU A 18 -10.35 -27.38 -9.90
N ILE A 19 -10.39 -26.10 -10.26
CA ILE A 19 -9.16 -25.33 -10.46
C ILE A 19 -8.55 -25.01 -9.09
N PHE A 20 -7.50 -25.75 -8.74
CA PHE A 20 -6.84 -25.65 -7.44
C PHE A 20 -5.97 -24.40 -7.30
N THR A 21 -6.57 -23.28 -6.88
CA THR A 21 -5.85 -22.02 -6.58
C THR A 21 -4.89 -22.16 -5.40
N CYS A 22 -5.12 -23.13 -4.49
CA CYS A 22 -4.16 -23.47 -3.43
C CYS A 22 -2.86 -24.11 -3.93
N LEU A 23 -2.72 -24.40 -5.23
CA LEU A 23 -1.45 -24.83 -5.80
C LEU A 23 -0.69 -23.68 -6.47
N SER A 24 -1.29 -22.48 -6.56
CA SER A 24 -0.69 -21.31 -7.19
C SER A 24 0.15 -20.53 -6.16
N PRO A 25 1.49 -20.51 -6.28
CA PRO A 25 2.34 -19.88 -5.26
C PRO A 25 2.13 -18.38 -5.12
N ASP A 26 1.77 -17.71 -6.22
CA ASP A 26 1.44 -16.28 -6.24
C ASP A 26 0.13 -15.98 -5.48
N ILE A 27 -0.92 -16.80 -5.66
CA ILE A 27 -2.18 -16.66 -4.91
C ILE A 27 -1.94 -16.91 -3.41
N ILE A 28 -1.20 -17.97 -3.06
CA ILE A 28 -0.86 -18.22 -1.65
C ILE A 28 -0.11 -17.03 -1.05
N ALA A 29 0.88 -16.48 -1.77
CA ALA A 29 1.65 -15.34 -1.28
C ALA A 29 0.81 -14.07 -1.16
N HIS A 30 -0.14 -13.84 -2.08
CA HIS A 30 -1.11 -12.75 -2.02
C HIS A 30 -1.99 -12.85 -0.76
N GLU A 31 -2.66 -13.98 -0.56
CA GLU A 31 -3.53 -14.20 0.61
C GLU A 31 -2.76 -14.17 1.94
N ALA A 32 -1.54 -14.72 1.97
CA ALA A 32 -0.67 -14.62 3.14
C ALA A 32 -0.25 -13.17 3.43
N THR A 33 -0.09 -12.34 2.39
CA THR A 33 0.26 -10.92 2.56
C THR A 33 -0.91 -10.12 3.12
N HIS A 34 -2.16 -10.44 2.77
CA HIS A 34 -3.33 -9.85 3.45
C HIS A 34 -3.29 -10.08 4.95
N ALA A 35 -3.06 -11.32 5.39
CA ALA A 35 -2.99 -11.65 6.82
C ALA A 35 -1.87 -10.87 7.55
N ILE A 36 -0.73 -10.66 6.89
CA ILE A 36 0.35 -9.82 7.44
C ILE A 36 -0.09 -8.35 7.52
N LEU A 37 -0.71 -7.83 6.46
CA LEU A 37 -1.16 -6.45 6.40
C LEU A 37 -2.26 -6.17 7.44
N ASP A 38 -3.18 -7.10 7.66
CA ASP A 38 -4.22 -7.01 8.70
C ASP A 38 -3.62 -6.89 10.10
N GLY A 39 -2.47 -7.55 10.35
CA GLY A 39 -1.74 -7.42 11.61
C GLY A 39 -1.04 -6.07 11.79
N ILE A 40 -0.64 -5.41 10.70
CA ILE A 40 0.11 -4.14 10.72
C ILE A 40 -0.83 -2.92 10.68
N ALA A 41 -1.84 -2.97 9.83
CA ALA A 41 -2.76 -1.87 9.53
C ALA A 41 -4.21 -2.39 9.43
N PRO A 42 -4.81 -2.84 10.55
CA PRO A 42 -6.13 -3.47 10.57
C PRO A 42 -7.27 -2.57 10.07
N ASP A 43 -7.11 -1.24 10.16
CA ASP A 43 -8.12 -0.27 9.73
C ASP A 43 -8.33 -0.27 8.19
N LEU A 44 -7.44 -0.90 7.42
CA LEU A 44 -7.57 -1.03 5.96
C LEU A 44 -8.61 -2.09 5.56
N PHE A 45 -8.76 -3.15 6.35
CA PHE A 45 -9.60 -4.31 6.02
C PHE A 45 -11.10 -4.01 6.09
N GLU A 46 -11.53 -3.25 7.10
CA GLU A 46 -12.93 -2.83 7.28
C GLU A 46 -13.19 -1.41 6.76
N ALA A 47 -12.36 -0.92 5.85
CA ALA A 47 -12.48 0.45 5.36
C ALA A 47 -13.74 0.64 4.52
N SER A 48 -14.33 1.84 4.64
CA SER A 48 -15.39 2.32 3.73
C SER A 48 -14.82 3.09 2.53
N SER A 49 -13.53 3.44 2.57
CA SER A 49 -12.80 4.02 1.45
C SER A 49 -12.40 2.94 0.43
N PRO A 50 -12.76 3.11 -0.85
CA PRO A 50 -12.27 2.21 -1.89
C PRO A 50 -10.75 2.30 -2.09
N GLN A 51 -10.10 3.44 -1.77
CA GLN A 51 -8.63 3.54 -1.86
C GLN A 51 -7.94 2.73 -0.77
N SER A 52 -8.47 2.70 0.46
CA SER A 52 -7.91 1.86 1.53
C SER A 52 -8.02 0.37 1.19
N LEU A 53 -9.16 -0.07 0.65
CA LEU A 53 -9.35 -1.45 0.18
C LEU A 53 -8.44 -1.76 -1.02
N ALA A 54 -8.33 -0.83 -1.97
CA ALA A 54 -7.44 -0.99 -3.11
C ALA A 54 -5.95 -1.00 -2.73
N LEU A 55 -5.57 -0.28 -1.68
CA LEU A 55 -4.22 -0.36 -1.13
C LEU A 55 -3.97 -1.74 -0.54
N HIS A 56 -4.95 -2.31 0.15
CA HIS A 56 -4.89 -3.64 0.72
C HIS A 56 -4.59 -4.71 -0.35
N GLU A 57 -5.32 -4.67 -1.46
CA GLU A 57 -5.07 -5.49 -2.66
C GLU A 57 -3.69 -5.23 -3.29
N ALA A 58 -3.32 -3.96 -3.47
CA ALA A 58 -2.07 -3.58 -4.13
C ALA A 58 -0.85 -4.12 -3.35
N ILE A 59 -0.89 -4.07 -2.02
CA ILE A 59 0.19 -4.61 -1.18
C ILE A 59 0.24 -6.13 -1.25
N ALA A 60 -0.91 -6.80 -1.30
CA ALA A 60 -0.96 -8.25 -1.46
C ALA A 60 -0.37 -8.72 -2.80
N ASP A 61 -0.70 -8.02 -3.90
CA ASP A 61 -0.07 -8.24 -5.20
C ASP A 61 1.46 -8.07 -5.15
N LEU A 62 1.94 -6.97 -4.55
CA LEU A 62 3.37 -6.69 -4.43
C LEU A 62 4.07 -7.69 -3.47
N GLY A 63 3.35 -8.23 -2.49
CA GLY A 63 3.81 -9.33 -1.65
C GLY A 63 4.08 -10.59 -2.46
N ALA A 64 3.18 -10.94 -3.38
CA ALA A 64 3.36 -12.05 -4.31
C ALA A 64 4.56 -11.83 -5.26
N VAL A 65 4.76 -10.62 -5.77
CA VAL A 65 5.97 -10.25 -6.55
C VAL A 65 7.23 -10.49 -5.73
N MET A 66 7.26 -10.01 -4.49
CA MET A 66 8.42 -10.17 -3.60
C MET A 66 8.69 -11.63 -3.27
N PHE A 67 7.65 -12.44 -3.05
CA PHE A 67 7.77 -13.87 -2.87
C PHE A 67 8.41 -14.54 -4.11
N ALA A 68 7.94 -14.18 -5.30
CA ALA A 68 8.49 -14.71 -6.56
C ALA A 68 9.97 -14.32 -6.75
N ILE A 69 10.35 -13.07 -6.46
CA ILE A 69 11.74 -12.59 -6.52
C ILE A 69 12.67 -13.36 -5.55
N ARG A 70 12.15 -13.77 -4.40
CA ARG A 70 12.90 -14.52 -3.38
C ARG A 70 12.96 -16.01 -3.64
N THR A 71 12.07 -16.53 -4.47
CA THR A 71 12.03 -17.94 -4.84
C THR A 71 12.95 -18.19 -6.03
N ASP A 72 13.99 -19.00 -5.84
CA ASP A 72 15.03 -19.20 -6.86
C ASP A 72 14.49 -19.70 -8.20
N ALA A 73 13.59 -20.69 -8.18
CA ALA A 73 12.97 -21.25 -9.38
C ALA A 73 12.13 -20.21 -10.15
N LEU A 74 11.20 -19.53 -9.45
CA LEU A 74 10.33 -18.50 -10.04
C LEU A 74 11.15 -17.32 -10.56
N ARG A 75 12.17 -16.90 -9.80
CA ARG A 75 13.09 -15.83 -10.21
C ARG A 75 13.81 -16.17 -11.51
N LYS A 76 14.43 -17.36 -11.60
CA LYS A 76 15.16 -17.79 -12.80
C LYS A 76 14.22 -17.85 -14.00
N GLN A 77 13.07 -18.49 -13.84
CA GLN A 77 12.06 -18.60 -14.89
C GLN A 77 11.63 -17.21 -15.42
N ALA A 78 11.27 -16.28 -14.54
CA ALA A 78 10.84 -14.94 -14.93
C ALA A 78 11.96 -14.14 -15.61
N LEU A 79 13.21 -14.24 -15.14
CA LEU A 79 14.35 -13.58 -15.78
C LEU A 79 14.66 -14.18 -17.16
N ASP A 80 14.57 -15.50 -17.31
CA ASP A 80 14.83 -16.19 -18.58
C ASP A 80 13.78 -15.89 -19.65
N LEU A 81 12.50 -15.83 -19.24
CA LEU A 81 11.37 -15.47 -20.11
C LEU A 81 11.46 -14.01 -20.55
N SER A 82 11.76 -13.11 -19.62
CA SER A 82 11.85 -11.68 -19.88
C SER A 82 13.17 -11.23 -20.52
N LYS A 83 14.17 -12.13 -20.61
CA LYS A 83 15.56 -11.79 -20.95
C LYS A 83 16.11 -10.69 -20.04
N GLY A 84 15.77 -10.75 -18.76
CA GLY A 84 16.24 -9.82 -17.74
C GLY A 84 15.68 -8.39 -17.88
N ASP A 85 14.47 -8.26 -18.43
CA ASP A 85 13.78 -6.99 -18.61
C ASP A 85 12.42 -7.00 -17.89
N LEU A 86 12.34 -6.31 -16.75
CA LEU A 86 11.15 -6.34 -15.89
C LEU A 86 9.94 -5.60 -16.46
N SER A 87 10.09 -4.86 -17.56
CA SER A 87 8.94 -4.25 -18.25
C SER A 87 8.22 -5.21 -19.19
N LYS A 88 8.76 -6.42 -19.42
CA LYS A 88 8.15 -7.40 -20.32
C LYS A 88 7.12 -8.27 -19.59
N PRO A 89 6.09 -8.76 -20.32
CA PRO A 89 5.13 -9.70 -19.77
C PRO A 89 5.79 -10.94 -19.15
N GLY A 90 5.27 -11.40 -18.01
CA GLY A 90 5.78 -12.57 -17.28
C GLY A 90 6.99 -12.28 -16.39
N ALA A 91 7.47 -11.04 -16.33
CA ALA A 91 8.60 -10.63 -15.51
C ALA A 91 8.16 -10.25 -14.08
N PHE A 92 7.34 -11.08 -13.43
CA PHE A 92 6.67 -10.82 -12.13
C PHE A 92 5.52 -9.81 -12.16
N ASN A 93 5.21 -9.20 -13.32
CA ASN A 93 4.09 -8.27 -13.44
C ASN A 93 2.72 -8.95 -13.54
N SER A 94 2.69 -10.27 -13.78
CA SER A 94 1.48 -11.05 -13.97
C SER A 94 1.04 -11.70 -12.65
N VAL A 95 -0.08 -11.27 -12.08
CA VAL A 95 -0.62 -11.84 -10.82
C VAL A 95 -1.84 -12.73 -11.10
N ALA A 96 -1.87 -13.88 -10.41
CA ALA A 96 -2.94 -14.87 -10.46
C ALA A 96 -3.22 -15.36 -11.89
N VAL A 97 -2.17 -15.79 -12.61
CA VAL A 97 -2.28 -16.29 -14.00
C VAL A 97 -3.23 -17.48 -14.07
N VAL A 98 -3.15 -18.44 -13.14
CA VAL A 98 -4.05 -19.61 -13.09
C VAL A 98 -5.52 -19.17 -13.02
N PHE A 99 -5.81 -18.15 -12.22
CA PHE A 99 -7.16 -17.61 -12.07
C PHE A 99 -7.61 -16.84 -13.32
N GLY A 100 -6.72 -15.99 -13.85
CA GLY A 100 -6.97 -15.22 -15.07
C GLY A 100 -7.20 -16.12 -16.28
N SER A 101 -6.44 -17.20 -16.42
CA SER A 101 -6.58 -18.15 -17.52
C SER A 101 -7.84 -18.99 -17.46
N ALA A 102 -8.23 -19.38 -16.26
CA ALA A 102 -9.48 -20.07 -16.01
C ALA A 102 -10.71 -19.25 -16.43
N ILE A 103 -10.72 -17.95 -16.10
CA ILE A 103 -11.87 -17.07 -16.34
C ILE A 103 -11.86 -16.46 -17.75
N ASN A 104 -10.69 -16.06 -18.24
CA ASN A 104 -10.57 -15.31 -19.50
C ASN A 104 -10.24 -16.20 -20.70
N GLY A 105 -10.01 -17.50 -20.51
CA GLY A 105 -9.75 -18.41 -21.63
C GLY A 105 -8.43 -18.22 -22.36
N SER A 106 -7.51 -17.47 -21.77
CA SER A 106 -6.24 -17.07 -22.37
C SER A 106 -5.18 -17.01 -21.28
N ASP A 107 -3.88 -17.07 -21.62
CA ASP A 107 -2.78 -16.93 -20.64
C ASP A 107 -2.67 -15.51 -20.03
N ARG A 108 -3.77 -14.76 -20.00
CA ARG A 108 -3.87 -13.42 -19.42
C ARG A 108 -3.91 -13.52 -17.89
N PRO A 109 -3.02 -12.81 -17.18
CA PRO A 109 -3.14 -12.70 -15.74
C PRO A 109 -4.42 -11.98 -15.34
N LEU A 110 -4.83 -12.17 -14.08
CA LEU A 110 -5.94 -11.40 -13.51
C LEU A 110 -5.57 -9.92 -13.40
N ARG A 111 -4.29 -9.62 -13.10
CA ARG A 111 -3.75 -8.26 -13.03
C ARG A 111 -2.35 -8.18 -13.64
N ASP A 112 -2.11 -7.09 -14.37
CA ASP A 112 -0.79 -6.70 -14.87
C ASP A 112 -0.29 -5.48 -14.09
N LEU A 113 0.80 -5.65 -13.34
CA LEU A 113 1.44 -4.60 -12.55
C LEU A 113 2.29 -3.66 -13.40
N HIS A 114 2.67 -4.05 -14.61
CA HIS A 114 3.31 -3.15 -15.57
C HIS A 114 2.25 -2.46 -16.43
N ASN A 115 1.49 -1.56 -15.81
CA ASN A 115 0.35 -0.89 -16.43
C ASN A 115 0.50 0.65 -16.42
N ALA A 116 -0.39 1.31 -17.15
CA ALA A 116 -0.54 2.78 -17.16
C ALA A 116 -1.81 3.26 -16.44
N ALA A 117 -2.39 2.44 -15.56
CA ALA A 117 -3.61 2.76 -14.81
C ALA A 117 -3.42 4.06 -14.01
N SER A 118 -4.43 4.93 -14.08
CA SER A 118 -4.35 6.29 -13.59
C SER A 118 -5.70 6.77 -13.09
N LEU A 119 -5.68 7.62 -12.06
CA LEU A 119 -6.83 8.32 -11.51
C LEU A 119 -7.20 9.57 -12.33
N LYS A 120 -6.40 9.95 -13.32
CA LYS A 120 -6.70 11.11 -14.18
C LYS A 120 -8.00 10.87 -14.98
N PRO A 121 -8.91 11.86 -15.08
CA PRO A 121 -10.14 11.74 -15.87
C PRO A 121 -9.90 11.37 -17.34
N GLU A 122 -8.78 11.82 -17.90
CA GLU A 122 -8.36 11.58 -19.28
C GLU A 122 -7.61 10.24 -19.50
N ALA A 123 -7.46 9.42 -18.46
CA ALA A 123 -6.80 8.13 -18.57
C ALA A 123 -7.56 7.17 -19.48
N PHE A 124 -6.83 6.41 -20.31
CA PHE A 124 -7.41 5.40 -21.20
C PHE A 124 -6.64 4.07 -21.13
N PRO A 125 -7.31 2.93 -20.88
CA PRO A 125 -8.73 2.83 -20.54
C PRO A 125 -9.03 3.49 -19.18
N PRO A 126 -10.25 4.01 -18.97
CA PRO A 126 -10.64 4.54 -17.66
C PRO A 126 -10.73 3.40 -16.66
N ILE A 127 -10.39 3.69 -15.40
CA ILE A 127 -10.53 2.71 -14.30
C ILE A 127 -11.86 2.88 -13.57
N ASN A 128 -12.48 1.77 -13.18
CA ASN A 128 -13.60 1.79 -12.25
C ASN A 128 -13.12 1.98 -10.81
N ARG A 129 -13.25 3.22 -10.32
CA ARG A 129 -12.85 3.61 -8.95
C ARG A 129 -13.67 2.97 -7.84
N ASN A 130 -14.82 2.37 -8.16
CA ASN A 130 -15.67 1.66 -7.20
C ASN A 130 -15.37 0.15 -7.14
N ARG A 131 -14.40 -0.35 -7.90
CA ARG A 131 -13.92 -1.74 -7.84
C ARG A 131 -12.51 -1.75 -7.25
N PRO A 132 -12.33 -2.04 -5.95
CA PRO A 132 -11.03 -1.94 -5.29
C PRO A 132 -9.90 -2.72 -5.98
N HIS A 133 -10.19 -3.91 -6.54
CA HIS A 133 -9.22 -4.67 -7.34
C HIS A 133 -8.71 -3.91 -8.56
N GLU A 134 -9.59 -3.23 -9.29
CA GLU A 134 -9.21 -2.45 -10.48
C GLU A 134 -8.49 -1.17 -10.06
N LEU A 135 -9.00 -0.49 -9.04
CA LEU A 135 -8.38 0.69 -8.46
C LEU A 135 -6.96 0.41 -7.91
N SER A 136 -6.73 -0.81 -7.38
CA SER A 136 -5.42 -1.23 -6.84
C SER A 136 -4.30 -1.16 -7.87
N THR A 137 -4.64 -1.37 -9.16
CA THR A 137 -3.68 -1.38 -10.28
C THR A 137 -2.94 -0.05 -10.45
N VAL A 138 -3.54 1.06 -10.01
CA VAL A 138 -2.91 2.38 -10.01
C VAL A 138 -1.71 2.40 -9.06
N LEU A 139 -1.92 1.99 -7.80
CA LEU A 139 -0.89 2.02 -6.77
C LEU A 139 0.14 0.92 -7.00
N SER A 140 -0.32 -0.31 -7.27
CA SER A 140 0.58 -1.43 -7.52
C SER A 140 1.42 -1.20 -8.77
N GLY A 141 0.85 -0.56 -9.80
CA GLY A 141 1.59 -0.14 -10.99
C GLY A 141 2.64 0.94 -10.73
N ALA A 142 2.34 1.94 -9.89
CA ALA A 142 3.32 2.96 -9.51
C ALA A 142 4.53 2.36 -8.78
N LEU A 143 4.26 1.46 -7.84
CA LEU A 143 5.28 0.79 -7.04
C LEU A 143 6.07 -0.23 -7.86
N TYR A 144 5.41 -0.96 -8.76
CA TYR A 144 6.09 -1.84 -9.68
C TYR A 144 7.02 -1.06 -10.63
N ALA A 145 6.61 0.13 -11.11
CA ALA A 145 7.48 0.99 -11.91
C ALA A 145 8.76 1.39 -11.15
N LEU A 146 8.67 1.67 -9.85
CA LEU A 146 9.85 1.93 -9.01
C LEU A 146 10.78 0.70 -8.94
N LEU A 147 10.23 -0.52 -8.84
CA LEU A 147 11.02 -1.75 -8.87
C LEU A 147 11.74 -1.94 -10.22
N VAL A 148 11.05 -1.68 -11.34
CA VAL A 148 11.62 -1.76 -12.70
C VAL A 148 12.76 -0.75 -12.87
N GLU A 149 12.57 0.49 -12.42
CA GLU A 149 13.60 1.53 -12.49
C GLU A 149 14.80 1.18 -11.60
N ALA A 150 14.56 0.72 -10.37
CA ALA A 150 15.62 0.26 -9.47
C ALA A 150 16.43 -0.90 -10.07
N HIS A 151 15.75 -1.87 -10.69
CA HIS A 151 16.40 -2.97 -11.39
C HIS A 151 17.27 -2.48 -12.54
N THR A 152 16.73 -1.60 -13.37
CA THR A 152 17.42 -1.06 -14.54
C THR A 152 18.67 -0.28 -14.14
N ARG A 153 18.58 0.58 -13.12
CA ARG A 153 19.73 1.33 -12.58
C ARG A 153 20.81 0.43 -12.02
N GLU A 154 20.44 -0.54 -11.18
CA GLU A 154 21.41 -1.48 -10.59
C GLU A 154 22.07 -2.37 -11.66
N LYS A 155 21.30 -2.80 -12.66
CA LYS A 155 21.78 -3.60 -13.79
C LYS A 155 22.79 -2.83 -14.63
N ASN A 156 22.47 -1.58 -14.98
CA ASN A 156 23.38 -0.72 -15.73
C ASN A 156 24.64 -0.40 -14.93
N ALA A 157 24.51 -0.02 -13.66
CA ALA A 157 25.67 0.27 -12.79
C ALA A 157 26.63 -0.92 -12.65
N LEU A 158 26.10 -2.16 -12.54
CA LEU A 158 26.91 -3.37 -12.49
C LEU A 158 27.70 -3.61 -13.79
N VAL A 159 27.07 -3.37 -14.95
CA VAL A 159 27.71 -3.57 -16.26
C VAL A 159 28.70 -2.46 -16.58
N ASP A 160 28.36 -1.20 -16.29
CA ASP A 160 29.25 -0.07 -16.51
C ASP A 160 30.51 -0.15 -15.65
N ALA A 161 30.43 -0.76 -14.46
CA ALA A 161 31.60 -1.06 -13.63
C ALA A 161 32.51 -2.18 -14.21
N MET A 162 31.97 -3.05 -15.05
CA MET A 162 32.72 -4.14 -15.71
C MET A 162 33.37 -3.69 -17.02
N VAL A 163 32.83 -2.67 -17.68
CA VAL A 163 33.28 -2.14 -18.98
C VAL A 163 33.45 -3.27 -20.04
N PRO A 164 32.38 -4.04 -20.35
CA PRO A 164 32.49 -5.08 -21.37
C PRO A 164 32.66 -4.45 -22.77
N PRO A 165 33.23 -5.20 -23.73
CA PRO A 165 33.17 -4.83 -25.14
C PRO A 165 31.72 -4.52 -25.58
N PRO A 166 31.50 -3.56 -26.49
CA PRO A 166 30.15 -3.18 -26.93
C PRO A 166 29.28 -4.35 -27.40
N GLU A 167 29.88 -5.32 -28.10
CA GLU A 167 29.24 -6.54 -28.60
C GLU A 167 28.74 -7.48 -27.47
N ASP A 168 29.38 -7.47 -26.31
CA ASP A 168 29.06 -8.32 -25.18
C ASP A 168 28.13 -7.67 -24.15
N ARG A 169 27.84 -6.36 -24.32
CA ARG A 169 27.07 -5.58 -23.35
C ARG A 169 25.69 -6.18 -23.07
N ALA A 170 25.00 -6.70 -24.09
CA ALA A 170 23.69 -7.32 -23.92
C ALA A 170 23.76 -8.60 -23.07
N ALA A 171 24.76 -9.45 -23.29
CA ALA A 171 24.99 -10.65 -22.49
C ALA A 171 25.38 -10.30 -21.04
N ALA A 172 26.21 -9.27 -20.87
CA ALA A 172 26.58 -8.76 -19.54
C ALA A 172 25.36 -8.22 -18.77
N LEU A 173 24.47 -7.47 -19.42
CA LEU A 173 23.21 -6.98 -18.81
C LEU A 173 22.32 -8.14 -18.34
N PHE A 174 22.16 -9.17 -19.17
CA PHE A 174 21.40 -10.36 -18.79
C PHE A 174 22.03 -11.06 -17.59
N SER A 175 23.35 -11.30 -17.62
CA SER A 175 24.08 -11.95 -16.53
C SER A 175 24.04 -11.15 -15.21
N ALA A 176 24.03 -9.82 -15.28
CA ALA A 176 23.93 -8.95 -14.11
C ALA A 176 22.52 -8.89 -13.52
N SER A 177 21.50 -9.28 -14.27
CA SER A 177 20.08 -9.06 -13.96
C SER A 177 19.66 -9.70 -12.63
N GLY A 178 20.13 -10.91 -12.31
CA GLY A 178 19.80 -11.56 -11.03
C GLY A 178 20.33 -10.81 -9.80
N LYS A 179 21.57 -10.29 -9.88
CA LYS A 179 22.18 -9.48 -8.81
C LYS A 179 21.50 -8.11 -8.70
N ALA A 180 21.19 -7.49 -9.83
CA ALA A 180 20.44 -6.24 -9.89
C ALA A 180 19.04 -6.39 -9.24
N LEU A 181 18.34 -7.49 -9.55
CA LEU A 181 17.02 -7.78 -9.00
C LEU A 181 17.05 -7.98 -7.49
N PHE A 182 18.07 -8.66 -6.96
CA PHE A 182 18.23 -8.77 -5.51
C PHE A 182 18.36 -7.40 -4.84
N LYS A 183 19.23 -6.53 -5.38
CA LYS A 183 19.43 -5.17 -4.84
C LYS A 183 18.18 -4.30 -4.97
N ALA A 184 17.52 -4.35 -6.13
CA ALA A 184 16.27 -3.65 -6.39
C ALA A 184 15.16 -4.11 -5.44
N GLY A 185 15.02 -5.42 -5.22
CA GLY A 185 14.08 -6.00 -4.26
C GLY A 185 14.37 -5.58 -2.81
N GLU A 186 15.64 -5.45 -2.41
CA GLU A 186 15.98 -4.87 -1.10
C GLU A 186 15.59 -3.39 -1.00
N LYS A 187 15.81 -2.57 -2.04
CA LYS A 187 15.33 -1.17 -2.08
C LYS A 187 13.81 -1.11 -2.00
N PHE A 188 13.12 -1.87 -2.84
CA PHE A 188 11.67 -1.95 -2.88
C PHE A 188 11.08 -2.35 -1.52
N LYS A 189 11.62 -3.39 -0.89
CA LYS A 189 11.19 -3.85 0.44
C LYS A 189 11.27 -2.72 1.49
N ARG A 190 12.36 -1.96 1.45
CA ARG A 190 12.62 -0.84 2.36
C ARG A 190 11.71 0.34 2.13
N MET A 191 11.27 0.57 0.89
CA MET A 191 10.34 1.62 0.51
C MET A 191 8.90 1.22 0.81
N ALA A 192 8.40 0.15 0.18
CA ALA A 192 6.98 -0.21 0.23
C ALA A 192 6.57 -0.82 1.58
N PHE A 193 7.21 -1.90 2.04
CA PHE A 193 6.71 -2.64 3.21
C PHE A 193 7.05 -1.98 4.54
N ARG A 194 8.23 -1.37 4.67
CA ARG A 194 8.58 -0.64 5.90
C ARG A 194 7.67 0.55 6.15
N ALA A 195 7.16 1.16 5.09
CA ALA A 195 6.25 2.30 5.19
C ALA A 195 4.88 1.94 5.80
N LEU A 196 4.52 0.66 5.87
CA LEU A 196 3.29 0.21 6.52
C LEU A 196 3.29 0.58 8.02
N ASP A 197 4.45 0.56 8.67
CA ASP A 197 4.58 1.03 10.07
C ASP A 197 4.28 2.53 10.20
N TYR A 198 4.45 3.30 9.12
CA TYR A 198 4.24 4.75 9.09
C TYR A 198 2.81 5.14 8.76
N LEU A 199 1.96 4.18 8.38
CA LEU A 199 0.57 4.49 8.09
C LEU A 199 -0.13 5.04 9.34
N PRO A 200 -0.77 6.22 9.26
CA PRO A 200 -1.69 6.66 10.29
C PRO A 200 -2.86 5.66 10.40
N PRO A 201 -3.40 5.44 11.61
CA PRO A 201 -4.62 4.67 11.76
C PRO A 201 -5.80 5.26 10.96
N GLY A 202 -6.76 4.41 10.64
CA GLY A 202 -7.96 4.78 9.91
C GLY A 202 -7.88 4.60 8.39
N GLU A 203 -8.79 5.27 7.68
CA GLU A 203 -8.94 5.11 6.22
C GLU A 203 -7.97 6.03 5.46
N ILE A 204 -6.94 5.43 4.88
CA ILE A 204 -5.87 6.13 4.15
C ILE A 204 -6.14 6.22 2.64
N SER A 205 -5.67 7.29 2.03
CA SER A 205 -5.55 7.44 0.58
C SER A 205 -4.22 6.89 0.04
N PHE A 206 -4.11 6.76 -1.28
CA PHE A 206 -2.83 6.45 -1.94
C PHE A 206 -1.78 7.55 -1.68
N ALA A 207 -2.19 8.81 -1.60
CA ALA A 207 -1.29 9.91 -1.29
C ALA A 207 -0.74 9.82 0.15
N ASP A 208 -1.56 9.39 1.11
CA ASP A 208 -1.13 9.16 2.50
C ASP A 208 -0.07 8.05 2.58
N TYR A 209 -0.24 7.00 1.79
CA TYR A 209 0.77 5.95 1.70
C TYR A 209 2.05 6.41 1.01
N GLY A 210 1.95 7.23 -0.04
CA GLY A 210 3.12 7.89 -0.64
C GLY A 210 3.92 8.70 0.38
N ARG A 211 3.25 9.50 1.21
CA ARG A 211 3.88 10.26 2.31
C ARG A 211 4.51 9.35 3.35
N ALA A 212 3.86 8.23 3.69
CA ALA A 212 4.42 7.22 4.59
C ALA A 212 5.69 6.58 4.03
N ILE A 213 5.72 6.29 2.71
CA ILE A 213 6.90 5.77 2.01
C ILE A 213 8.06 6.75 2.09
N LEU A 214 7.83 8.00 1.71
CA LEU A 214 8.85 9.04 1.74
C LEU A 214 9.38 9.28 3.15
N ALA A 215 8.49 9.39 4.15
CA ALA A 215 8.87 9.60 5.54
C ALA A 215 9.70 8.43 6.11
N ALA A 216 9.29 7.18 5.84
CA ALA A 216 10.03 6.00 6.31
C ALA A 216 11.40 5.86 5.63
N ASP A 217 11.50 6.22 4.36
CA ASP A 217 12.75 6.23 3.62
C ASP A 217 13.69 7.33 4.12
N ILE A 218 13.24 8.59 4.20
CA ILE A 218 14.03 9.72 4.73
C ILE A 218 14.62 9.39 6.10
N ALA A 219 13.83 8.77 6.99
CA ALA A 219 14.28 8.41 8.33
C ALA A 219 15.51 7.47 8.34
N SER A 220 15.58 6.54 7.37
CA SER A 220 16.57 5.45 7.37
C SER A 220 17.63 5.57 6.27
N ASN A 221 17.33 6.28 5.19
CA ASN A 221 18.12 6.42 3.97
C ASN A 221 17.90 7.80 3.32
N PRO A 222 18.35 8.90 3.95
CA PRO A 222 18.13 10.25 3.44
C PRO A 222 18.79 10.47 2.07
N ASP A 223 19.93 9.81 1.81
CA ASP A 223 20.66 9.91 0.55
C ASP A 223 20.98 8.53 -0.05
N PRO A 224 20.88 8.36 -1.38
CA PRO A 224 20.37 9.33 -2.37
C PRO A 224 18.82 9.47 -2.34
N SER A 225 18.28 10.51 -2.99
CA SER A 225 16.83 10.80 -3.04
C SER A 225 16.09 10.18 -4.24
N TRP A 226 16.80 9.60 -5.20
CA TRP A 226 16.21 9.31 -6.51
C TRP A 226 15.00 8.36 -6.45
N GLU A 227 14.96 7.42 -5.50
CA GLU A 227 13.81 6.54 -5.29
C GLU A 227 12.55 7.35 -4.96
N ARG A 228 12.71 8.38 -4.11
CA ARG A 228 11.63 9.27 -3.69
C ARG A 228 11.22 10.19 -4.83
N ASP A 229 12.18 10.77 -5.53
CA ASP A 229 11.92 11.69 -6.65
C ASP A 229 11.17 10.97 -7.78
N PHE A 230 11.62 9.77 -8.15
CA PHE A 230 10.92 8.92 -9.13
C PHE A 230 9.50 8.60 -8.69
N LEU A 231 9.30 8.23 -7.42
CA LEU A 231 7.98 7.87 -6.92
C LEU A 231 7.01 9.06 -6.92
N LYS A 232 7.50 10.26 -6.58
CA LYS A 232 6.71 11.50 -6.68
C LYS A 232 6.23 11.73 -8.11
N ASP A 233 7.13 11.64 -9.09
CA ASP A 233 6.80 11.82 -10.50
C ASP A 233 5.79 10.79 -10.98
N GLU A 234 5.95 9.52 -10.59
CA GLU A 234 5.02 8.45 -10.96
C GLU A 234 3.64 8.65 -10.33
N PHE A 235 3.57 9.18 -9.10
CA PHE A 235 2.30 9.50 -8.43
C PHE A 235 1.58 10.67 -9.11
N VAL A 236 2.31 11.70 -9.53
CA VAL A 236 1.76 12.81 -10.34
C VAL A 236 1.27 12.31 -11.69
N LYS A 237 2.09 11.49 -12.37
CA LYS A 237 1.75 10.90 -13.67
C LYS A 237 0.43 10.13 -13.61
N ARG A 238 0.19 9.38 -12.54
CA ARG A 238 -1.02 8.59 -12.30
C ARG A 238 -2.17 9.36 -11.64
N GLY A 239 -2.00 10.66 -11.36
CA GLY A 239 -3.03 11.48 -10.73
C GLY A 239 -3.35 11.09 -9.28
N ILE A 240 -2.42 10.44 -8.58
CA ILE A 240 -2.54 10.19 -7.14
C ILE A 240 -2.38 11.50 -6.36
N VAL A 241 -1.49 12.37 -6.83
CA VAL A 241 -1.31 13.74 -6.34
C VAL A 241 -1.26 14.71 -7.51
N ALA A 242 -1.46 16.01 -7.25
CA ALA A 242 -1.45 17.03 -8.29
C ALA A 242 -0.02 17.48 -8.60
N ALA A 243 0.83 17.57 -7.58
CA ALA A 243 2.22 17.97 -7.71
C ALA A 243 3.15 17.13 -6.80
N PRO A 244 4.46 17.03 -7.11
CA PRO A 244 5.43 16.29 -6.29
C PRO A 244 5.47 16.75 -4.83
N GLU A 245 5.24 18.04 -4.58
CA GLU A 245 5.27 18.69 -3.27
C GLU A 245 4.10 18.26 -2.37
N ASP A 246 3.01 17.73 -2.95
CA ASP A 246 1.88 17.21 -2.16
C ASP A 246 2.28 16.00 -1.30
N LEU A 247 3.42 15.36 -1.60
CA LEU A 247 3.99 14.25 -0.86
C LEU A 247 5.10 14.67 0.10
N ASP A 248 5.45 15.95 0.16
CA ASP A 248 6.51 16.42 1.04
C ASP A 248 6.14 16.27 2.51
N PRO A 249 7.14 16.02 3.39
CA PRO A 249 6.90 15.96 4.82
C PRO A 249 6.28 17.26 5.35
N VAL A 250 5.23 17.13 6.13
CA VAL A 250 4.66 18.26 6.87
C VAL A 250 5.45 18.43 8.16
N ALA A 251 6.04 19.61 8.34
CA ALA A 251 6.74 19.95 9.58
C ALA A 251 5.76 19.98 10.76
N THR A 252 6.20 19.48 11.91
CA THR A 252 5.46 19.57 13.17
C THR A 252 6.21 20.49 14.14
N ALA A 253 5.45 21.31 14.87
CA ALA A 253 5.96 22.15 15.95
C ALA A 253 6.03 21.40 17.29
N LEU A 254 5.72 20.10 17.31
CA LEU A 254 5.73 19.28 18.52
C LEU A 254 7.14 19.21 19.11
N VAL A 255 7.27 19.55 20.38
CA VAL A 255 8.52 19.40 21.14
C VAL A 255 8.41 18.19 22.04
N ILE A 256 9.39 17.29 21.99
CA ILE A 256 9.43 16.12 22.85
C ILE A 256 10.10 16.54 24.17
N PRO A 257 9.42 16.38 25.33
CA PRO A 257 10.01 16.72 26.62
C PRO A 257 11.30 15.93 26.87
N ASP A 258 12.33 16.55 27.44
CA ASP A 258 13.62 15.89 27.73
C ASP A 258 13.48 14.74 28.74
N ASP A 259 12.52 14.86 29.66
CA ASP A 259 12.22 13.92 30.73
C ASP A 259 11.25 12.80 30.34
N LEU A 260 10.74 12.77 29.10
CA LEU A 260 9.84 11.72 28.64
C LEU A 260 10.58 10.37 28.51
N ASP A 261 10.29 9.42 29.39
CA ASP A 261 10.84 8.08 29.30
C ASP A 261 10.16 7.30 28.15
N PHE A 262 10.95 6.90 27.14
CA PHE A 262 10.43 6.16 25.99
C PHE A 262 10.10 4.71 26.32
N ASP A 263 10.82 4.08 27.25
CA ASP A 263 10.53 2.72 27.68
C ASP A 263 9.23 2.71 28.50
N GLU A 264 9.01 3.71 29.36
CA GLU A 264 7.75 3.90 30.07
C GLU A 264 6.60 4.22 29.10
N MET A 265 6.82 5.11 28.13
CA MET A 265 5.85 5.39 27.06
C MET A 265 5.43 4.12 26.33
N ILE A 266 6.33 3.16 26.08
CA ILE A 266 6.01 1.89 25.40
C ILE A 266 5.26 0.92 26.31
N ALA A 267 5.57 0.89 27.60
CA ALA A 267 5.01 -0.08 28.54
C ALA A 267 3.68 0.36 29.15
N ASP A 268 3.47 1.66 29.37
CA ASP A 268 2.35 2.20 30.14
C ASP A 268 1.37 3.02 29.27
N ASP A 269 0.12 2.54 29.19
CA ASP A 269 -0.94 3.18 28.41
C ASP A 269 -1.41 4.52 28.99
N ALA A 270 -1.36 4.69 30.31
CA ALA A 270 -1.74 5.93 30.98
C ALA A 270 -0.70 7.02 30.74
N VAL A 271 0.59 6.67 30.73
CA VAL A 271 1.68 7.60 30.36
C VAL A 271 1.51 8.05 28.91
N ALA A 272 1.31 7.11 27.99
CA ALA A 272 1.08 7.42 26.59
C ALA A 272 -0.18 8.27 26.38
N ARG A 273 -1.29 7.96 27.05
CA ARG A 273 -2.52 8.76 26.97
C ARG A 273 -2.33 10.18 27.50
N ARG A 274 -1.59 10.37 28.61
CA ARG A 274 -1.27 11.72 29.13
C ARG A 274 -0.44 12.53 28.14
N PHE A 275 0.56 11.91 27.52
CA PHE A 275 1.36 12.56 26.48
C PHE A 275 0.48 13.00 25.30
N VAL A 276 -0.42 12.12 24.84
CA VAL A 276 -1.33 12.43 23.72
C VAL A 276 -2.32 13.54 24.08
N GLU A 277 -2.91 13.52 25.28
CA GLU A 277 -3.85 14.56 25.71
C GLU A 277 -3.16 15.92 25.83
N ALA A 278 -1.94 15.96 26.39
CA ALA A 278 -1.15 17.18 26.51
C ALA A 278 -0.76 17.79 25.15
N ASN A 279 -0.69 16.96 24.11
CA ASN A 279 -0.26 17.35 22.76
C ASN A 279 -1.37 17.20 21.72
N ARG A 280 -2.64 17.21 22.15
CA ARG A 280 -3.82 16.92 21.32
C ARG A 280 -3.85 17.70 20.00
N ASP A 281 -3.64 19.01 20.09
CA ASP A 281 -3.67 19.92 18.94
C ASP A 281 -2.49 19.65 18.00
N ALA A 282 -1.29 19.45 18.55
CA ALA A 282 -0.09 19.12 17.77
C ALA A 282 -0.19 17.76 17.07
N LEU A 283 -0.94 16.81 17.66
CA LEU A 283 -1.26 15.51 17.08
C LEU A 283 -2.48 15.54 16.15
N MET A 284 -3.03 16.71 15.86
CA MET A 284 -4.14 16.90 14.91
C MET A 284 -5.42 16.15 15.32
N ILE A 285 -5.62 15.91 16.61
CA ILE A 285 -6.82 15.23 17.14
C ILE A 285 -7.90 16.30 17.35
N PRO A 286 -9.07 16.20 16.67
CA PRO A 286 -10.12 17.20 16.81
C PRO A 286 -10.59 17.36 18.28
N PRO A 287 -10.95 18.58 18.72
CA PRO A 287 -11.40 18.82 20.09
C PRO A 287 -12.70 18.05 20.39
N GLY A 288 -12.82 17.54 21.62
CA GLY A 288 -14.03 16.89 22.13
C GLY A 288 -14.29 15.46 21.62
N LEU A 289 -13.42 14.90 20.76
CA LEU A 289 -13.51 13.49 20.38
C LEU A 289 -12.76 12.61 21.37
N ASP A 290 -13.24 11.40 21.65
CA ASP A 290 -12.40 10.41 22.32
C ASP A 290 -11.38 9.81 21.32
N PHE A 291 -10.29 9.27 21.84
CA PHE A 291 -9.25 8.63 21.06
C PHE A 291 -8.70 7.38 21.75
N GLU A 292 -8.16 6.49 20.94
CA GLU A 292 -7.43 5.29 21.33
C GLU A 292 -5.95 5.50 21.01
N VAL A 293 -5.08 5.27 21.99
CA VAL A 293 -3.63 5.17 21.74
C VAL A 293 -3.33 3.71 21.41
N ARG A 294 -2.88 3.44 20.19
CA ARG A 294 -2.48 2.10 19.76
C ARG A 294 -1.19 1.68 20.47
N ARG A 295 -0.86 0.39 20.38
CA ARG A 295 0.42 -0.13 20.86
C ARG A 295 1.58 0.66 20.24
N ARG A 296 2.46 1.17 21.10
CA ARG A 296 3.65 1.94 20.70
C ARG A 296 4.74 0.96 20.26
N LEU A 297 5.54 1.37 19.27
CA LEU A 297 6.58 0.51 18.71
C LEU A 297 7.96 1.13 18.95
N ASP A 298 8.89 0.33 19.45
CA ASP A 298 10.34 0.59 19.36
C ASP A 298 10.85 -0.08 18.09
N VAL A 299 11.26 0.72 17.12
CA VAL A 299 11.64 0.25 15.80
C VAL A 299 13.08 0.63 15.51
N ALA A 300 13.93 -0.36 15.23
CA ALA A 300 15.30 -0.16 14.79
C ALA A 300 15.47 -0.55 13.31
N LYS A 301 15.71 0.45 12.47
CA LYS A 301 15.91 0.28 11.02
C LYS A 301 17.39 0.28 10.71
N THR A 302 17.88 -0.86 10.23
CA THR A 302 19.26 -0.96 9.73
C THR A 302 19.30 -0.70 8.23
N THR A 303 20.22 0.18 7.81
CA THR A 303 20.56 0.40 6.39
C THR A 303 22.08 0.35 6.22
N TRP A 304 22.53 -0.04 5.02
CA TRP A 304 23.94 0.04 4.65
C TRP A 304 24.11 1.20 3.67
N ARG A 305 24.91 2.19 4.05
CA ARG A 305 25.20 3.37 3.23
C ARG A 305 26.65 3.30 2.78
N HIS A 306 26.90 3.72 1.53
CA HIS A 306 28.20 3.55 0.89
C HIS A 306 29.35 4.23 1.65
N GLU A 307 29.08 5.38 2.28
CA GLU A 307 30.11 6.19 2.96
C GLU A 307 30.28 5.88 4.44
N ILE A 308 29.19 5.59 5.15
CA ILE A 308 29.20 5.41 6.62
C ILE A 308 29.02 3.95 7.07
N GLY A 309 28.84 3.02 6.12
CA GLY A 309 28.60 1.61 6.41
C GLY A 309 27.23 1.37 7.05
N LYS A 310 27.18 0.55 8.11
CA LYS A 310 25.93 0.21 8.81
C LYS A 310 25.41 1.41 9.59
N ALA A 311 24.25 1.92 9.20
CA ALA A 311 23.49 2.94 9.91
C ALA A 311 22.27 2.31 10.60
N VAL A 312 21.95 2.77 11.80
CA VAL A 312 20.75 2.36 12.55
C VAL A 312 19.94 3.61 12.87
N ALA A 313 18.70 3.66 12.39
CA ALA A 313 17.71 4.65 12.81
C ALA A 313 16.77 3.95 13.80
N ARG A 314 16.83 4.31 15.08
CA ARG A 314 15.92 3.80 16.12
C ARG A 314 14.87 4.86 16.41
N GLU A 315 13.61 4.45 16.47
CA GLU A 315 12.47 5.36 16.55
C GLU A 315 11.41 4.80 17.50
N LEU A 316 10.73 5.72 18.21
CA LEU A 316 9.46 5.43 18.86
C LEU A 316 8.33 5.81 17.89
N ILE A 317 7.50 4.85 17.51
CA ILE A 317 6.29 5.09 16.71
C ILE A 317 5.07 5.09 17.64
N LEU A 318 4.38 6.22 17.66
CA LEU A 318 3.13 6.43 18.37
C LEU A 318 2.00 6.57 17.35
N LYS A 319 0.93 5.79 17.53
CA LYS A 319 -0.26 5.84 16.68
C LYS A 319 -1.48 6.13 17.54
N VAL A 320 -2.26 7.13 17.14
CA VAL A 320 -3.50 7.52 17.83
C VAL A 320 -4.63 7.42 16.82
N ALA A 321 -5.73 6.78 17.21
CA ALA A 321 -6.91 6.58 16.38
C ALA A 321 -8.14 7.23 17.03
N TRP A 322 -9.06 7.73 16.22
CA TRP A 322 -10.38 8.16 16.66
C TRP A 322 -11.40 7.89 15.57
N ARG A 323 -12.68 8.00 15.91
CA ARG A 323 -13.78 7.86 14.95
C ARG A 323 -14.56 9.15 14.86
N LYS A 324 -15.05 9.44 13.66
CA LYS A 324 -15.95 10.56 13.40
C LYS A 324 -17.10 10.08 12.53
N THR A 325 -18.31 10.44 12.94
CA THR A 325 -19.50 10.21 12.14
C THR A 325 -19.51 11.17 10.95
N GLN A 326 -19.60 10.63 9.74
CA GLN A 326 -19.81 11.36 8.50
C GLN A 326 -21.25 11.17 8.01
N ARG A 327 -21.79 12.16 7.31
CA ARG A 327 -23.04 12.00 6.56
C ARG A 327 -22.72 11.56 5.14
N ILE A 328 -23.48 10.58 4.65
CA ILE A 328 -23.42 10.09 3.28
C ILE A 328 -24.82 10.14 2.67
N GLN A 329 -24.89 10.18 1.34
CA GLN A 329 -26.14 10.12 0.59
C GLN A 329 -26.28 8.72 -0.01
N ARG A 330 -27.38 8.04 0.28
CA ARG A 330 -27.73 6.71 -0.26
C ARG A 330 -29.17 6.75 -0.76
N PHE A 331 -29.40 6.49 -2.04
CA PHE A 331 -30.74 6.53 -2.66
C PHE A 331 -31.56 7.82 -2.34
N GLY A 332 -30.89 8.96 -2.20
CA GLY A 332 -31.52 10.23 -1.82
C GLY A 332 -31.86 10.37 -0.32
N LEU A 333 -31.47 9.40 0.51
CA LEU A 333 -31.56 9.45 1.97
C LEU A 333 -30.20 9.82 2.57
N SER A 334 -30.22 10.63 3.64
CA SER A 334 -29.01 10.96 4.41
C SER A 334 -28.79 9.89 5.47
N ASP A 335 -27.77 9.08 5.27
CA ASP A 335 -27.28 8.13 6.28
C ASP A 335 -26.07 8.71 7.01
N LYS A 336 -25.73 8.08 8.13
CA LYS A 336 -24.52 8.38 8.91
C LYS A 336 -23.60 7.17 8.86
N ILE A 337 -22.30 7.37 8.69
CA ILE A 337 -21.28 6.31 8.76
C ILE A 337 -20.18 6.69 9.76
N ASN A 338 -19.69 5.73 10.52
CA ASN A 338 -18.54 5.92 11.41
C ASN A 338 -17.24 5.64 10.66
N VAL A 339 -16.44 6.69 10.44
CA VAL A 339 -15.15 6.61 9.73
C VAL A 339 -14.01 6.69 10.74
N ALA A 340 -13.02 5.82 10.58
CA ALA A 340 -11.80 5.82 11.39
C ALA A 340 -10.76 6.81 10.83
N TYR A 341 -10.13 7.52 11.74
CA TYR A 341 -9.07 8.50 11.49
C TYR A 341 -7.93 8.27 12.47
N GLY A 342 -6.79 8.87 12.19
CA GLY A 342 -5.65 8.74 13.06
C GLY A 342 -4.46 9.60 12.69
N THR A 343 -3.54 9.69 13.65
CA THR A 343 -2.23 10.31 13.51
C THR A 343 -1.16 9.29 13.88
N MET A 344 -0.12 9.21 13.07
CA MET A 344 1.14 8.54 13.37
C MET A 344 2.22 9.60 13.62
N LEU A 345 2.92 9.47 14.74
CA LEU A 345 4.09 10.26 15.09
C LEU A 345 5.29 9.31 15.21
N ALA A 346 6.35 9.59 14.45
CA ALA A 346 7.65 8.94 14.59
C ALA A 346 8.60 9.90 15.29
N ILE A 347 9.24 9.45 16.37
CA ILE A 347 10.20 10.23 17.16
C ILE A 347 11.57 9.55 17.05
N ASP A 348 12.62 10.31 16.75
CA ASP A 348 13.98 9.79 16.85
C ASP A 348 14.32 9.42 18.30
N TRP A 349 14.81 8.19 18.51
CA TRP A 349 15.11 7.72 19.85
C TRP A 349 16.21 8.53 20.56
N THR A 350 17.25 8.94 19.82
CA THR A 350 18.47 9.53 20.39
C THR A 350 18.40 11.06 20.39
N ALA A 351 18.01 11.65 19.26
CA ALA A 351 17.88 13.09 19.09
C ALA A 351 16.61 13.64 19.76
N ARG A 352 15.64 12.78 20.10
CA ARG A 352 14.36 13.15 20.73
C ARG A 352 13.61 14.22 19.93
N THR A 353 13.66 14.13 18.61
CA THR A 353 12.94 15.05 17.71
C THR A 353 11.90 14.30 16.90
N PRO A 354 10.76 14.93 16.57
CA PRO A 354 9.81 14.35 15.61
C PRO A 354 10.48 14.18 14.25
N ARG A 355 10.42 12.96 13.71
CA ARG A 355 10.89 12.65 12.35
C ARG A 355 9.78 12.72 11.32
N ALA A 356 8.56 12.35 11.71
CA ALA A 356 7.39 12.41 10.84
C ALA A 356 6.12 12.54 11.68
N LEU A 357 5.18 13.33 11.19
CA LEU A 357 3.80 13.37 11.67
C LEU A 357 2.91 13.20 10.45
N LEU A 358 2.18 12.09 10.39
CA LEU A 358 1.27 11.77 9.29
C LEU A 358 -0.12 11.60 9.87
N SER A 359 -1.14 12.13 9.19
CA SER A 359 -2.50 12.09 9.72
C SER A 359 -3.54 12.10 8.62
N THR A 360 -4.63 11.35 8.85
CA THR A 360 -5.86 11.39 8.05
C THR A 360 -6.83 12.48 8.55
N SER A 361 -6.46 13.22 9.60
CA SER A 361 -7.23 14.34 10.13
C SER A 361 -7.37 15.46 9.11
N SER A 362 -8.57 16.03 8.97
CA SER A 362 -8.79 17.24 8.17
C SER A 362 -8.01 18.47 8.67
N LEU A 363 -7.45 18.41 9.89
CA LEU A 363 -6.56 19.45 10.43
C LEU A 363 -5.15 19.38 9.84
N HIS A 364 -4.77 18.24 9.27
CA HIS A 364 -3.46 18.05 8.68
C HIS A 364 -3.39 18.73 7.30
N PRO A 365 -2.39 19.58 7.02
CA PRO A 365 -2.30 20.34 5.77
C PRO A 365 -2.38 19.49 4.50
N SER A 366 -1.83 18.26 4.54
CA SER A 366 -1.84 17.35 3.39
C SER A 366 -3.23 16.85 3.00
N GLN A 367 -4.25 17.03 3.87
CA GLN A 367 -5.64 16.65 3.60
C GLN A 367 -6.43 17.77 2.92
N ALA A 368 -5.86 18.98 2.80
CA ALA A 368 -6.51 20.11 2.13
C ALA A 368 -6.47 19.98 0.59
N ASN A 369 -5.41 19.36 0.05
CA ASN A 369 -5.15 19.20 -1.37
C ASN A 369 -5.27 17.72 -1.79
N ASP A 370 -6.37 17.05 -1.47
CA ASP A 370 -6.63 15.70 -1.99
C ASP A 370 -7.36 15.80 -3.35
N PRO A 371 -6.66 15.74 -4.50
CA PRO A 371 -7.28 15.87 -5.83
C PRO A 371 -8.20 14.69 -6.15
N THR A 372 -8.02 13.55 -5.46
CA THR A 372 -8.80 12.34 -5.66
C THR A 372 -10.08 12.35 -4.83
N GLY A 373 -10.08 13.11 -3.72
CA GLY A 373 -11.18 13.27 -2.80
C GLY A 373 -11.61 11.94 -2.19
N ASN A 374 -10.80 11.37 -1.30
CA ASN A 374 -11.06 10.07 -0.64
C ASN A 374 -12.48 10.01 -0.03
N ALA A 375 -12.98 11.12 0.52
CA ALA A 375 -14.35 11.23 1.02
C ALA A 375 -15.42 11.17 -0.08
N ALA A 376 -15.18 11.78 -1.25
CA ALA A 376 -16.07 11.70 -2.40
C ALA A 376 -16.08 10.27 -2.99
N MET A 377 -14.91 9.64 -3.10
CA MET A 377 -14.79 8.25 -3.54
C MET A 377 -15.51 7.28 -2.59
N ARG A 378 -15.43 7.49 -1.27
CA ARG A 378 -16.21 6.74 -0.27
C ARG A 378 -17.71 6.81 -0.55
N GLY A 379 -18.24 8.02 -0.76
CA GLY A 379 -19.68 8.20 -1.04
C GLY A 379 -20.11 7.45 -2.30
N ALA A 380 -19.35 7.56 -3.39
CA ALA A 380 -19.62 6.85 -4.63
C ALA A 380 -19.53 5.33 -4.48
N TYR A 381 -18.54 4.83 -3.73
CA TYR A 381 -18.37 3.40 -3.49
C TYR A 381 -19.50 2.81 -2.65
N ILE A 382 -19.92 3.50 -1.58
CA ILE A 382 -21.04 3.04 -0.75
C ILE A 382 -22.34 3.03 -1.57
N ALA A 383 -22.58 4.06 -2.40
CA ALA A 383 -23.72 4.07 -3.31
C ALA A 383 -23.67 2.88 -4.29
N HIS A 384 -22.50 2.59 -4.87
CA HIS A 384 -22.29 1.43 -5.73
C HIS A 384 -22.59 0.10 -5.01
N LEU A 385 -22.08 -0.09 -3.78
CA LEU A 385 -22.40 -1.28 -2.99
C LEU A 385 -23.91 -1.41 -2.70
N ALA A 386 -24.60 -0.29 -2.53
CA ALA A 386 -26.04 -0.28 -2.33
C ALA A 386 -26.80 -0.73 -3.58
N GLU A 387 -26.39 -0.22 -4.75
CA GLU A 387 -26.96 -0.55 -6.06
C GLU A 387 -26.76 -2.03 -6.42
N GLU A 388 -25.60 -2.60 -6.06
CA GLU A 388 -25.27 -4.03 -6.28
C GLU A 388 -25.89 -4.95 -5.21
N GLY A 389 -26.61 -4.42 -4.21
CA GLY A 389 -27.19 -5.21 -3.12
C GLY A 389 -26.16 -5.79 -2.15
N LEU A 390 -24.90 -5.34 -2.20
CA LEU A 390 -23.78 -5.88 -1.40
C LEU A 390 -23.67 -5.24 -0.01
N LEU A 391 -24.40 -4.15 0.26
CA LEU A 391 -24.41 -3.52 1.59
C LEU A 391 -25.03 -4.39 2.67
N ASP A 392 -25.95 -5.28 2.34
CA ASP A 392 -26.53 -6.20 3.34
C ASP A 392 -25.57 -7.38 3.62
N ALA A 393 -24.71 -7.72 2.65
CA ALA A 393 -23.64 -8.72 2.79
C ALA A 393 -22.46 -8.19 3.62
N ALA A 394 -22.10 -6.91 3.47
CA ALA A 394 -21.21 -6.22 4.39
C ALA A 394 -21.99 -5.82 5.65
N ALA A 395 -22.01 -6.68 6.68
CA ALA A 395 -22.80 -6.49 7.90
C ALA A 395 -22.75 -5.04 8.41
N ALA A 396 -23.84 -4.30 8.18
CA ALA A 396 -24.01 -2.93 8.61
C ALA A 396 -24.55 -2.92 10.04
N GLU A 397 -23.68 -2.67 11.02
CA GLU A 397 -24.12 -2.46 12.40
C GLU A 397 -24.48 -0.98 12.60
N ILE A 398 -25.63 -0.70 13.21
CA ILE A 398 -25.95 0.65 13.69
C ILE A 398 -25.35 0.80 15.09
N ALA A 399 -24.24 1.54 15.20
CA ALA A 399 -23.66 1.94 16.47
C ALA A 399 -23.89 3.45 16.67
N ASP A 400 -24.56 3.83 17.76
CA ASP A 400 -24.90 5.22 18.10
C ASP A 400 -25.64 5.98 16.97
N GLY A 401 -26.51 5.26 16.23
CA GLY A 401 -27.28 5.83 15.12
C GLY A 401 -26.45 6.13 13.87
N ALA A 402 -25.24 5.56 13.76
CA ALA A 402 -24.40 5.60 12.58
C ALA A 402 -24.05 4.18 12.11
N LEU A 403 -24.09 3.99 10.80
CA LEU A 403 -23.73 2.76 10.11
C LEU A 403 -22.23 2.49 10.28
N ARG A 404 -21.89 1.27 10.64
CA ARG A 404 -20.55 0.73 10.60
C ARG A 404 -20.55 -0.43 9.63
N LEU A 405 -19.80 -0.30 8.55
CA LEU A 405 -19.56 -1.40 7.63
C LEU A 405 -18.62 -2.40 8.31
N ARG A 406 -18.99 -3.68 8.32
CA ARG A 406 -18.11 -4.80 8.62
C ARG A 406 -18.06 -5.73 7.42
N GLY A 407 -16.93 -6.43 7.26
CA GLY A 407 -16.78 -7.39 6.16
C GLY A 407 -16.62 -6.77 4.77
N THR A 408 -16.31 -5.48 4.65
CA THR A 408 -15.96 -4.88 3.34
C THR A 408 -14.72 -5.52 2.73
N GLY A 409 -13.73 -5.91 3.55
CA GLY A 409 -12.61 -6.74 3.12
C GLY A 409 -13.05 -8.13 2.65
N GLN A 410 -14.09 -8.74 3.24
CA GLN A 410 -14.62 -10.03 2.77
C GLN A 410 -15.21 -9.91 1.37
N LEU A 411 -15.82 -8.77 1.02
CA LEU A 411 -16.32 -8.52 -0.34
C LEU A 411 -15.20 -8.50 -1.40
N LEU A 412 -13.93 -8.34 -1.03
CA LEU A 412 -12.80 -8.50 -1.95
C LEU A 412 -12.61 -9.97 -2.37
N HIS A 413 -12.92 -10.90 -1.48
CA HIS A 413 -12.67 -12.33 -1.69
C HIS A 413 -13.90 -13.12 -2.15
N VAL A 414 -15.10 -12.54 -2.06
CA VAL A 414 -16.32 -13.15 -2.62
C VAL A 414 -16.28 -13.03 -4.15
N CYS A 415 -15.85 -14.09 -4.83
CA CYS A 415 -16.29 -14.32 -6.20
C CYS A 415 -17.80 -14.53 -6.13
N GLY A 416 -18.55 -13.74 -6.92
CA GLY A 416 -20.01 -13.81 -6.90
C GLY A 416 -20.48 -15.25 -6.97
N ASP A 417 -21.39 -15.61 -6.07
CA ASP A 417 -22.29 -16.72 -6.35
C ASP A 417 -22.81 -16.47 -7.76
N ALA A 418 -22.47 -17.36 -8.68
CA ALA A 418 -23.05 -17.37 -10.00
C ALA A 418 -24.56 -17.38 -9.79
N HIS A 419 -25.20 -16.23 -10.03
CA HIS A 419 -26.63 -16.19 -10.21
C HIS A 419 -26.94 -17.12 -11.38
N VAL A 420 -27.61 -18.21 -11.04
CA VAL A 420 -28.34 -19.10 -11.95
C VAL A 420 -29.25 -18.31 -12.87
#